data_AF-A0A2T3CTY0-F1
#
_entry.id   AF-A0A2T3CTY0-F1
#
_cell.length_a   1.000
_cell.length_b   1.000
_cell.length_c   1.000
_cell.angle_alpha   90.00
_cell.angle_beta   90.00
_cell.angle_gamma   90.00
#
_symmetry.space_group_name_H-M   'P 1'
#
loop_
_entity.id
_entity.type
_entity.pdbx_description
1 polymer ?
#
loop_
_entity_poly.entity_id
_entity_poly.type
_entity_poly.pdbx_seq_one_letter_code
_entity_poly.pdbx_strand_id
1 'polypeptide(L)'
;MTNSTEDNIEARLDWLNRIISHEITPNDAEVESLSDLRTFLAFAIKGCFTQKAYNTIKAYTVKHRSIATPHHYPNTWEYLKELRTLAHHETAAKARLVEGEKNLKDLENRALLEAHLCGMAYIEAYEFLRTLLKEPSLSDLLEAKIENFISITNVKYSHITSHASREGGALQVIQGGKP
;
A
#
# COMPACT_ATOMS: atom_id res chain seq x y z
N MET A 1 10.37 5.63 -38.57
CA MET A 1 10.43 6.21 -37.21
C MET A 1 11.79 5.87 -36.63
N THR A 2 12.59 6.89 -36.37
CA THR A 2 13.98 6.77 -35.92
C THR A 2 14.02 6.21 -34.51
N ASN A 3 14.54 4.98 -34.34
CA ASN A 3 14.73 4.30 -33.05
C ASN A 3 15.93 4.90 -32.28
N SER A 4 15.89 6.20 -31.96
CA SER A 4 16.95 6.82 -31.17
C SER A 4 16.97 6.22 -29.75
N THR A 5 18.11 6.34 -29.07
CA THR A 5 18.21 5.88 -27.68
C THR A 5 17.31 6.71 -26.77
N GLU A 6 17.11 7.99 -27.11
CA GLU A 6 16.24 8.92 -26.40
C GLU A 6 14.78 8.49 -26.47
N ASP A 7 14.24 8.32 -27.68
CA ASP A 7 12.84 7.88 -27.89
C ASP A 7 12.55 6.56 -27.18
N ASN A 8 13.54 5.65 -27.14
CA ASN A 8 13.42 4.37 -26.43
C ASN A 8 13.30 4.56 -24.92
N ILE A 9 14.07 5.50 -24.35
CA ILE A 9 14.01 5.81 -22.92
C ILE A 9 12.69 6.48 -22.59
N GLU A 10 12.24 7.45 -23.39
CA GLU A 10 10.98 8.13 -23.16
C GLU A 10 9.80 7.16 -23.23
N ALA A 11 9.77 6.29 -24.24
CA ALA A 11 8.75 5.24 -24.35
C ALA A 11 8.76 4.27 -23.16
N ARG A 12 9.92 3.97 -22.57
CA ARG A 12 10.02 3.14 -21.37
C ARG A 12 9.49 3.85 -20.13
N LEU A 13 9.82 5.13 -19.96
CA LEU A 13 9.32 5.94 -18.84
C LEU A 13 7.79 6.08 -18.93
N ASP A 14 7.27 6.41 -20.12
CA ASP A 14 5.83 6.49 -20.39
C ASP A 14 5.13 5.16 -20.07
N TRP A 15 5.65 4.05 -20.60
CA TRP A 15 5.07 2.72 -20.37
C TRP A 15 5.02 2.35 -18.88
N LEU A 16 6.08 2.64 -18.11
CA LEU A 16 6.09 2.40 -16.66
C LEU A 16 5.06 3.27 -15.93
N ASN A 17 4.95 4.55 -16.29
CA ASN A 17 3.95 5.44 -15.71
C ASN A 17 2.53 4.94 -16.00
N ARG A 18 2.25 4.48 -17.23
CA ARG A 18 0.94 3.92 -17.59
C ARG A 18 0.57 2.66 -16.80
N ILE A 19 1.55 1.86 -16.39
CA ILE A 19 1.31 0.73 -15.47
C ILE A 19 0.93 1.23 -14.08
N ILE A 20 1.71 2.18 -13.55
CA ILE A 20 1.52 2.74 -12.20
C ILE A 20 0.17 3.46 -12.11
N SER A 21 -0.21 4.21 -13.14
CA SER A 21 -1.51 4.90 -13.25
C SER A 21 -2.66 3.96 -13.65
N HIS A 22 -2.40 2.66 -13.79
CA HIS A 22 -3.38 1.63 -14.15
C HIS A 22 -4.09 1.83 -15.51
N GLU A 23 -3.47 2.57 -16.43
CA GLU A 23 -3.99 2.75 -17.79
C GLU A 23 -3.78 1.52 -18.66
N ILE A 24 -2.74 0.74 -18.36
CA ILE A 24 -2.43 -0.52 -19.05
C ILE A 24 -2.25 -1.65 -18.04
N THR A 25 -2.63 -2.86 -18.46
CA THR A 25 -2.38 -4.09 -17.69
C THR A 25 -1.35 -4.91 -18.47
N PRO A 26 -0.11 -5.03 -17.97
CA PRO A 26 0.92 -5.80 -18.64
C PRO A 26 0.59 -7.30 -18.62
N ASN A 27 1.02 -8.03 -19.65
CA ASN A 27 0.92 -9.49 -19.69
C ASN A 27 1.99 -10.16 -18.80
N ASP A 28 1.89 -11.47 -18.59
CA ASP A 28 2.79 -12.20 -17.67
C ASP A 28 4.28 -12.06 -18.03
N ALA A 29 4.62 -12.06 -19.32
CA ALA A 29 6.00 -11.88 -19.78
C ALA A 29 6.51 -10.45 -19.54
N GLU A 30 5.64 -9.45 -19.71
CA GLU A 30 5.93 -8.06 -19.38
C GLU A 30 6.12 -7.86 -17.88
N VAL A 31 5.31 -8.52 -17.04
CA VAL A 31 5.44 -8.51 -15.59
C VAL A 31 6.75 -9.17 -15.15
N GLU A 32 7.11 -10.31 -15.73
CA GLU A 32 8.38 -10.99 -15.47
C GLU A 32 9.57 -10.10 -15.85
N SER A 33 9.45 -9.35 -16.95
CA SER A 33 10.49 -8.41 -17.37
C SER A 33 10.77 -7.30 -16.36
N LEU A 34 9.79 -6.95 -15.52
CA LEU A 34 9.94 -5.93 -14.47
C LEU A 34 10.72 -6.44 -13.25
N SER A 35 11.01 -7.73 -13.13
CA SER A 35 11.68 -8.31 -11.95
C SER A 35 13.03 -7.64 -11.62
N ASP A 36 13.87 -7.45 -12.63
CA ASP A 36 15.16 -6.76 -12.49
C ASP A 36 15.43 -5.79 -13.66
N LEU A 37 16.28 -4.80 -13.40
CA LEU A 37 16.57 -3.74 -14.35
C LEU A 37 17.24 -4.26 -15.63
N ARG A 38 18.09 -5.29 -15.53
CA ARG A 38 18.82 -5.82 -16.68
C ARG A 38 17.85 -6.55 -17.62
N THR A 39 16.95 -7.35 -17.07
CA THR A 39 15.89 -8.04 -17.82
C THR A 39 14.94 -7.04 -18.46
N PHE A 40 14.47 -6.03 -17.70
CA PHE A 40 13.59 -4.98 -18.24
C PHE A 40 14.22 -4.26 -19.44
N LEU A 41 15.49 -3.85 -19.32
CA LEU A 41 16.17 -3.11 -20.38
C LEU A 41 16.51 -3.99 -21.60
N ALA A 42 16.68 -5.29 -21.41
CA ALA A 42 16.84 -6.26 -22.48
C ALA A 42 15.50 -6.60 -23.17
N PHE A 43 14.37 -6.34 -22.52
CA PHE A 43 13.05 -6.64 -23.05
C PHE A 43 12.62 -5.65 -24.14
N ALA A 44 11.78 -6.11 -25.06
CA ALA A 44 11.21 -5.31 -26.13
C ALA A 44 9.69 -5.49 -26.16
N ILE A 45 8.97 -4.38 -26.27
CA ILE A 45 7.51 -4.37 -26.40
C ILE A 45 7.17 -3.86 -27.79
N LYS A 46 6.58 -4.74 -28.60
CA LYS A 46 6.23 -4.42 -29.99
C LYS A 46 5.29 -3.21 -30.02
N GLY A 47 5.71 -2.16 -30.72
CA GLY A 47 4.94 -0.91 -30.83
C GLY A 47 5.16 0.10 -29.70
N CYS A 48 5.96 -0.23 -28.68
CA CYS A 48 6.36 0.70 -27.61
C CYS A 48 7.86 0.99 -27.66
N PHE A 49 8.70 -0.01 -27.36
CA PHE A 49 10.15 0.18 -27.32
C PHE A 49 10.90 -1.09 -27.73
N THR A 50 12.09 -0.88 -28.28
CA THR A 50 12.97 -1.94 -28.78
C THR A 50 14.03 -2.33 -27.75
N GLN A 51 14.61 -3.52 -27.94
CA GLN A 51 15.75 -3.97 -27.15
C GLN A 51 16.96 -3.06 -27.39
N LYS A 52 17.62 -2.65 -26.31
CA LYS A 52 18.87 -1.88 -26.35
C LYS A 52 19.85 -2.44 -25.33
N ALA A 53 21.15 -2.29 -25.60
CA ALA A 53 22.17 -2.77 -24.68
C ALA A 53 22.13 -1.96 -23.37
N TYR A 54 22.20 -2.66 -22.24
CA TYR A 54 22.18 -2.08 -20.90
C TYR A 54 23.18 -0.91 -20.74
N ASN A 55 24.42 -1.11 -21.18
CA ASN A 55 25.47 -0.09 -21.08
C ASN A 55 25.18 1.14 -21.94
N THR A 56 24.50 0.99 -23.07
CA THR A 56 24.08 2.10 -23.92
C THR A 56 23.03 2.97 -23.23
N ILE A 57 22.00 2.34 -22.63
CA ILE A 57 20.97 3.08 -21.88
C ILE A 57 21.59 3.73 -20.65
N LYS A 58 22.41 3.01 -19.88
CA LYS A 58 23.05 3.54 -18.67
C LYS A 58 23.95 4.75 -19.00
N ALA A 59 24.83 4.63 -19.99
CA ALA A 59 25.69 5.75 -20.38
C ALA A 59 24.88 6.96 -20.86
N TYR A 60 23.79 6.73 -21.60
CA TYR A 60 22.93 7.80 -22.08
C TYR A 60 22.17 8.49 -20.94
N THR A 61 21.44 7.73 -20.11
CA THR A 61 20.59 8.25 -19.01
C THR A 61 21.35 8.91 -17.85
N VAL A 62 22.64 8.59 -17.69
CA VAL A 62 23.53 9.28 -16.74
C VAL A 62 24.01 10.62 -17.30
N LYS A 63 24.24 10.71 -18.62
CA LYS A 63 24.79 11.90 -19.29
C LYS A 63 23.70 12.87 -19.78
N HIS A 64 22.55 12.36 -20.15
CA HIS A 64 21.44 13.08 -20.76
C HIS A 64 20.19 12.90 -19.89
N ARG A 65 19.50 14.01 -19.63
CA ARG A 65 18.25 14.03 -18.87
C ARG A 65 17.07 14.01 -19.84
N SER A 66 16.19 13.02 -19.71
CA SER A 66 14.90 13.00 -20.41
C SER A 66 13.98 14.09 -19.87
N ILE A 67 13.14 14.65 -20.74
CA ILE A 67 12.13 15.66 -20.41
C ILE A 67 11.13 15.10 -19.37
N ALA A 68 10.84 13.80 -19.42
CA ALA A 68 9.92 13.13 -18.50
C ALA A 68 10.50 12.94 -17.09
N THR A 69 11.78 13.27 -16.85
CA THR A 69 12.44 13.05 -15.54
C THR A 69 12.22 14.24 -14.60
N PRO A 70 11.51 14.06 -13.46
CA PRO A 70 11.27 15.15 -12.50
C PRO A 70 12.55 15.77 -11.97
N HIS A 71 12.53 17.07 -11.66
CA HIS A 71 13.73 17.84 -11.27
C HIS A 71 14.43 17.33 -9.99
N HIS A 72 13.69 16.70 -9.08
CA HIS A 72 14.24 16.18 -7.82
C HIS A 72 15.12 14.94 -7.99
N TYR A 73 15.08 14.28 -9.16
CA TYR A 73 15.99 13.18 -9.45
C TYR A 73 17.37 13.68 -9.89
N PRO A 74 18.46 13.02 -9.44
CA PRO A 74 19.82 13.34 -9.89
C PRO A 74 20.01 13.16 -11.39
N ASN A 75 19.43 12.09 -11.97
CA ASN A 75 19.50 11.78 -13.39
C ASN A 75 18.34 10.85 -13.79
N THR A 76 18.15 10.65 -15.10
CA THR A 76 17.11 9.76 -15.64
C THR A 76 17.34 8.30 -15.26
N TRP A 77 18.59 7.91 -14.99
CA TRP A 77 18.91 6.54 -14.60
C TRP A 77 18.32 6.16 -13.25
N GLU A 78 18.45 7.01 -12.23
CA GLU A 78 17.85 6.77 -10.91
C GLU A 78 16.32 6.78 -11.01
N TYR A 79 15.74 7.71 -11.77
CA TYR A 79 14.30 7.75 -11.98
C TYR A 79 13.75 6.48 -12.63
N LEU A 80 14.45 5.95 -13.65
CA LEU A 80 14.06 4.72 -14.33
C LEU A 80 14.04 3.51 -13.39
N LYS A 81 15.02 3.41 -12.48
CA LYS A 81 15.05 2.34 -11.46
C LYS A 81 13.87 2.41 -10.52
N GLU A 82 13.54 3.61 -10.06
CA GLU A 82 12.44 3.82 -9.13
C GLU A 82 11.11 3.49 -9.80
N LEU A 83 10.84 4.03 -10.99
CA LEU A 83 9.62 3.73 -11.74
C LEU A 83 9.45 2.22 -12.00
N ARG A 84 10.51 1.52 -12.38
CA ARG A 84 10.45 0.05 -12.55
C ARG A 84 10.06 -0.64 -11.25
N THR A 85 10.59 -0.16 -10.13
CA THR A 85 10.30 -0.72 -8.81
C THR A 85 8.85 -0.53 -8.42
N LEU A 86 8.33 0.67 -8.61
CA LEU A 86 6.93 0.98 -8.39
C LEU A 86 6.02 0.14 -9.29
N ALA A 87 6.29 0.09 -10.59
CA ALA A 87 5.51 -0.72 -11.54
C ALA A 87 5.52 -2.22 -11.18
N HIS A 88 6.67 -2.76 -10.78
CA HIS A 88 6.77 -4.15 -10.32
C HIS A 88 5.92 -4.39 -9.06
N HIS A 89 5.96 -3.49 -8.09
CA HIS A 89 5.14 -3.60 -6.88
C HIS A 89 3.65 -3.55 -7.19
N GLU A 90 3.21 -2.67 -8.09
CA GLU A 90 1.80 -2.58 -8.50
C GLU A 90 1.29 -3.87 -9.14
N THR A 91 2.09 -4.46 -10.04
CA THR A 91 1.75 -5.74 -10.68
C THR A 91 1.75 -6.92 -9.70
N ALA A 92 2.70 -6.95 -8.75
CA ALA A 92 2.75 -7.95 -7.69
C ALA A 92 1.63 -7.81 -6.65
N ALA A 93 1.20 -6.58 -6.34
CA ALA A 93 0.07 -6.32 -5.44
C ALA A 93 -1.25 -6.84 -6.04
N LYS A 94 -1.47 -6.65 -7.35
CA LYS A 94 -2.60 -7.27 -8.06
C LYS A 94 -2.57 -8.79 -7.97
N ALA A 95 -1.41 -9.44 -8.16
CA ALA A 95 -1.31 -10.89 -8.01
C ALA A 95 -1.72 -11.37 -6.60
N ARG A 96 -1.32 -10.63 -5.55
CA ARG A 96 -1.75 -10.92 -4.16
C ARG A 96 -3.25 -10.72 -3.94
N LEU A 97 -3.86 -9.73 -4.58
CA LEU A 97 -5.30 -9.49 -4.49
C LEU A 97 -6.10 -10.60 -5.20
N VAL A 98 -5.63 -11.07 -6.35
CA VAL A 98 -6.23 -12.21 -7.10
C VAL A 98 -6.07 -13.52 -6.33
N GLU A 99 -4.96 -13.72 -5.62
CA GLU A 99 -4.78 -14.87 -4.73
C GLU A 99 -5.62 -14.77 -3.44
N GLY A 100 -5.94 -13.54 -3.01
CA GLY A 100 -6.79 -13.23 -1.86
C GLY A 100 -8.27 -13.58 -2.03
N GLU A 101 -8.77 -13.72 -3.26
CA GLU A 101 -10.15 -14.20 -3.52
C GLU A 101 -10.36 -15.65 -3.03
N LYS A 102 -9.29 -16.43 -2.80
CA LYS A 102 -9.39 -17.84 -2.42
C LYS A 102 -9.61 -18.08 -0.92
N ASN A 103 -9.65 -17.05 -0.07
CA ASN A 103 -9.84 -17.27 1.37
C ASN A 103 -10.64 -16.15 2.05
N LEU A 104 -11.84 -15.88 1.52
CA LEU A 104 -12.81 -14.94 2.09
C LEU A 104 -13.04 -15.15 3.59
N LYS A 105 -13.00 -16.41 4.05
CA LYS A 105 -13.14 -16.76 5.46
C LYS A 105 -11.98 -16.26 6.32
N ASP A 106 -10.75 -16.36 5.85
CA ASP A 106 -9.58 -15.83 6.56
C ASP A 106 -9.52 -14.30 6.53
N LEU A 107 -9.98 -13.68 5.45
CA LEU A 107 -10.15 -12.23 5.38
C LEU A 107 -11.24 -11.74 6.34
N GLU A 108 -12.38 -12.43 6.41
CA GLU A 108 -13.45 -12.14 7.38
C GLU A 108 -12.93 -12.30 8.81
N ASN A 109 -12.21 -13.38 9.11
CA ASN A 109 -11.62 -13.62 10.42
C ASN A 109 -10.59 -12.54 10.80
N ARG A 110 -9.76 -12.09 9.85
CA ARG A 110 -8.81 -10.99 10.08
C ARG A 110 -9.51 -9.67 10.29
N ALA A 111 -10.51 -9.34 9.46
CA ALA A 111 -11.30 -8.12 9.62
C ALA A 111 -12.05 -8.10 10.96
N LEU A 112 -12.59 -9.24 11.40
CA LEU A 112 -13.21 -9.39 12.72
C LEU A 112 -12.20 -9.21 13.86
N LEU A 113 -11.01 -9.80 13.73
CA LEU A 113 -9.94 -9.66 14.71
C LEU A 113 -9.48 -8.20 14.81
N GLU A 114 -9.25 -7.54 13.67
CA GLU A 114 -8.87 -6.12 13.62
C GLU A 114 -9.96 -5.23 14.22
N ALA A 115 -11.24 -5.47 13.88
CA ALA A 115 -12.36 -4.76 14.48
C ALA A 115 -12.43 -4.95 16.00
N HIS A 116 -12.18 -6.17 16.48
CA HIS A 116 -12.13 -6.46 17.91
C HIS A 116 -10.97 -5.74 18.62
N LEU A 117 -9.77 -5.77 18.05
CA LEU A 117 -8.59 -5.07 18.59
C LEU A 117 -8.79 -3.55 18.61
N CYS A 118 -9.39 -2.98 17.56
CA CYS A 118 -9.76 -1.57 17.53
C CYS A 118 -10.79 -1.23 18.62
N GLY A 119 -11.77 -2.11 18.84
CA GLY A 119 -12.74 -1.96 19.92
C GLY A 119 -12.10 -1.99 21.31
N MET A 120 -11.18 -2.92 21.56
CA MET A 120 -10.43 -2.99 22.82
C MET A 120 -9.58 -1.73 23.05
N ALA A 121 -8.79 -1.33 22.06
CA ALA A 121 -7.96 -0.13 22.15
C ALA A 121 -8.79 1.13 22.40
N TYR A 122 -9.99 1.22 21.80
CA TYR A 122 -10.92 2.31 22.06
C TYR A 122 -11.40 2.31 23.52
N ILE A 123 -11.81 1.15 24.06
CA ILE A 123 -12.27 1.02 25.44
C ILE A 123 -11.14 1.38 26.42
N GLU A 124 -9.93 0.88 26.20
CA GLU A 124 -8.76 1.19 27.03
C GLU A 124 -8.46 2.70 27.04
N ALA A 125 -8.45 3.35 25.87
CA ALA A 125 -8.25 4.79 25.77
C ALA A 125 -9.38 5.57 26.46
N TYR A 126 -10.64 5.11 26.32
CA TYR A 126 -11.79 5.72 26.95
C TYR A 126 -11.74 5.63 28.49
N GLU A 127 -11.39 4.46 29.04
CA GLU A 127 -11.22 4.26 30.47
C GLU A 127 -10.05 5.06 31.03
N PHE A 128 -8.95 5.16 30.29
CA PHE A 128 -7.81 6.00 30.65
C PHE A 128 -8.23 7.48 30.77
N LEU A 129 -8.95 8.00 29.77
CA LEU A 129 -9.44 9.39 29.78
C LEU A 129 -10.44 9.63 30.92
N ARG A 130 -11.33 8.68 31.21
CA ARG A 130 -12.24 8.77 32.37
C ARG A 130 -11.52 8.73 33.71
N THR A 131 -10.36 8.08 33.76
CA THR A 131 -9.52 8.05 34.97
C THR A 131 -8.80 9.39 35.13
N LEU A 132 -8.30 9.99 34.04
CA LEU A 132 -7.71 11.33 34.05
C LEU A 132 -8.69 12.42 34.51
N LEU A 133 -9.99 12.31 34.19
CA LEU A 133 -11.01 13.24 34.69
C LEU A 133 -11.21 13.18 36.21
N LYS A 134 -10.71 12.15 36.90
CA LYS A 134 -10.77 12.05 38.37
C LYS A 134 -9.52 12.63 39.04
N GLU A 135 -8.52 13.05 38.28
CA GLU A 135 -7.29 13.62 38.81
C GLU A 135 -7.52 15.06 39.27
N PRO A 136 -7.33 15.39 40.56
CA PRO A 136 -7.59 16.71 41.10
C PRO A 136 -6.59 17.79 40.63
N SER A 137 -5.54 17.39 39.92
CA SER A 137 -4.51 18.27 39.37
C SER A 137 -4.79 18.71 37.92
N LEU A 138 -5.89 18.25 37.33
CA LEU A 138 -6.27 18.57 35.97
C LEU A 138 -6.78 20.01 35.88
N SER A 139 -6.40 20.74 34.84
CA SER A 139 -6.93 22.09 34.61
C SER A 139 -8.32 22.05 33.97
N ASP A 140 -9.20 22.99 34.35
CA ASP A 140 -10.59 23.10 33.85
C ASP A 140 -10.69 23.07 32.32
N LEU A 141 -9.73 23.69 31.62
CA LEU A 141 -9.68 23.69 30.15
C LEU A 141 -9.38 22.30 29.58
N LEU A 142 -8.54 21.51 30.24
CA LEU A 142 -8.21 20.15 29.82
C LEU A 142 -9.36 19.19 30.13
N GLU A 143 -10.00 19.38 31.29
CA GLU A 143 -11.18 18.63 31.72
C GLU A 143 -12.30 18.78 30.68
N ALA A 144 -12.68 20.01 30.34
CA ALA A 144 -13.71 20.29 29.34
C ALA A 144 -13.37 19.72 27.95
N LYS A 145 -12.09 19.70 27.56
CA LYS A 145 -11.64 19.10 26.29
C LYS A 145 -11.78 17.58 26.30
N ILE A 146 -11.42 16.93 27.41
CA ILE A 146 -11.52 15.47 27.56
C ILE A 146 -12.99 15.04 27.62
N GLU A 147 -13.84 15.76 28.35
CA GLU A 147 -15.28 15.51 28.41
C GLU A 147 -15.94 15.65 27.03
N ASN A 148 -15.63 16.72 26.31
CA ASN A 148 -16.16 16.94 24.96
C ASN A 148 -15.69 15.83 24.00
N PHE A 149 -14.42 15.42 24.09
CA PHE A 149 -13.89 14.33 23.30
C PHE A 149 -14.61 13.01 23.61
N ILE A 150 -14.77 12.65 24.89
CA ILE A 150 -15.54 11.47 25.34
C ILE A 150 -16.98 11.50 24.82
N SER A 151 -17.65 12.65 24.90
CA SER A 151 -19.03 12.80 24.44
C SER A 151 -19.15 12.56 22.92
N ILE A 152 -18.27 13.18 22.14
CA ILE A 152 -18.23 13.04 20.67
C ILE A 152 -17.91 11.59 20.28
N THR A 153 -16.94 10.96 20.93
CA THR A 153 -16.55 9.59 20.59
C THR A 153 -17.64 8.59 20.98
N ASN A 154 -18.29 8.75 22.12
CA ASN A 154 -19.40 7.89 22.53
C ASN A 154 -20.56 7.92 21.51
N VAL A 155 -20.91 9.10 20.98
CA VAL A 155 -21.93 9.22 19.93
C VAL A 155 -21.48 8.60 18.60
N LYS A 156 -20.20 8.72 18.24
CA LYS A 156 -19.68 8.11 17.00
C LYS A 156 -19.63 6.59 17.07
N TYR A 157 -19.28 6.03 18.23
CA TYR A 157 -19.11 4.59 18.42
C TYR A 157 -20.38 3.86 18.83
N SER A 158 -21.42 4.56 19.31
CA SER A 158 -22.75 3.95 19.57
C SER A 158 -23.37 3.32 18.31
N HIS A 159 -23.00 3.80 17.12
CA HIS A 159 -23.44 3.26 15.83
C HIS A 159 -22.58 2.11 15.31
N ILE A 160 -21.43 1.83 15.93
CA ILE A 160 -20.46 0.80 15.50
C ILE A 160 -20.71 -0.54 16.23
N THR A 161 -21.50 -0.56 17.30
CA THR A 161 -21.98 -1.80 17.90
C THR A 161 -22.94 -2.53 16.96
N SER A 162 -22.51 -3.67 16.43
CA SER A 162 -23.31 -4.59 15.62
C SER A 162 -24.66 -4.89 16.28
N HIS A 163 -25.76 -4.50 15.64
CA HIS A 163 -27.14 -4.87 16.02
C HIS A 163 -27.52 -6.32 15.70
N ALA A 164 -26.59 -7.15 15.24
CA ALA A 164 -26.86 -8.58 15.06
C ALA A 164 -26.39 -9.35 16.30
N SER A 165 -27.35 -9.83 17.10
CA SER A 165 -27.12 -10.98 17.98
C SER A 165 -26.67 -12.14 17.09
N ARG A 166 -25.36 -12.42 17.07
CA ARG A 166 -24.87 -13.71 16.55
C ARG A 166 -25.43 -14.79 17.47
N GLU A 167 -26.12 -15.77 16.89
CA GLU A 167 -26.48 -17.00 17.60
C GLU A 167 -25.22 -17.53 18.30
N GLY A 168 -25.32 -17.79 19.60
CA GLY A 168 -24.20 -18.04 20.48
C GLY A 168 -23.31 -19.18 19.98
N GLY A 169 -22.17 -18.83 19.39
CA GLY A 169 -21.06 -19.76 19.26
C GLY A 169 -20.62 -20.13 20.67
N ALA A 170 -20.90 -21.36 21.09
CA ALA A 170 -20.52 -21.87 22.40
C ALA A 170 -19.02 -21.69 22.60
N LEU A 171 -18.64 -20.76 23.47
CA LEU A 171 -17.27 -20.60 23.94
C LEU A 171 -16.86 -21.92 24.62
N GLN A 172 -16.03 -22.72 23.95
CA GLN A 172 -15.40 -23.87 24.59
C GLN A 172 -14.19 -23.39 25.40
N VAL A 173 -14.27 -23.57 26.71
CA VAL A 173 -13.15 -23.36 27.62
C VAL A 173 -12.11 -24.44 27.35
N ILE A 174 -10.94 -24.04 26.83
CA ILE A 174 -9.78 -24.92 26.74
C ILE A 174 -9.13 -24.93 28.12
N GLN A 175 -9.40 -25.95 28.93
CA GLN A 175 -8.65 -26.21 30.16
C GLN A 175 -7.25 -26.73 29.79
N GLY A 176 -6.27 -25.83 29.82
CA GLY A 176 -4.85 -26.14 29.60
C GLY A 176 -3.98 -25.61 30.73
N GLY A 177 -4.14 -26.14 31.95
CA GLY A 177 -3.16 -26.00 33.03
C GLY A 177 -2.43 -27.33 33.21
N LYS A 178 -1.11 -27.34 32.98
CA LYS A 178 -0.26 -28.49 33.35
C LYS A 178 -0.26 -28.67 34.87
N PRO A 179 -0.24 -29.92 35.38
CA PRO A 179 -0.01 -30.21 36.80
C PRO A 179 1.39 -29.78 37.24
#